data_AF-A0A2E6DFU1-F1
#
_entry.id   AF-A0A2E6DFU1-F1
#
_cell.length_a   1.000
_cell.length_b   1.000
_cell.length_c   1.000
_cell.angle_alpha   90.00
_cell.angle_beta   90.00
_cell.angle_gamma   90.00
#
_symmetry.space_group_name_H-M   'P 1'
#
loop_
_entity.id
_entity.type
_entity.pdbx_description
1 polymer ?
#
loop_
_entity_poly.entity_id
_entity_poly.type
_entity_poly.pdbx_seq_one_letter_code
_entity_poly.pdbx_strand_id
1 'polypeptide(L)' 'MKSINEIQGHCQRCEAPVFLNRSDDQYGNTVATLNCWNGHYQWINIEGIESDLPVEKKIQISQPLVKRISFFELP' A
#
# COMPACT_ATOMS: atom_id res chain seq x y z
N MET A 1 -25.74 -9.97 -0.82
CA MET A 1 -24.73 -10.11 -1.89
C MET A 1 -23.42 -10.53 -1.21
N LYS A 2 -23.02 -11.80 -1.31
CA LYS A 2 -21.78 -12.31 -0.68
C LYS A 2 -20.62 -12.08 -1.65
N SER A 3 -19.62 -11.29 -1.26
CA SER A 3 -18.33 -11.21 -1.96
C SER A 3 -17.56 -12.50 -1.65
N ILE A 4 -17.15 -13.25 -2.68
CA ILE A 4 -16.70 -14.66 -2.58
C ILE A 4 -15.17 -14.77 -2.72
N ASN A 5 -14.40 -13.92 -2.07
CA ASN A 5 -12.93 -14.08 -1.99
C ASN A 5 -12.42 -13.51 -0.65
N GLU A 6 -12.63 -14.25 0.43
CA GLU A 6 -11.93 -13.98 1.69
C GLU A 6 -10.48 -14.45 1.53
N ILE A 7 -9.53 -13.51 1.49
CA ILE A 7 -8.12 -13.85 1.58
C ILE A 7 -7.87 -14.32 3.02
N GLN A 8 -7.58 -15.61 3.18
CA GLN A 8 -7.22 -16.21 4.46
C GLN A 8 -5.73 -16.56 4.42
N GLY A 9 -4.96 -16.04 5.37
CA GLY A 9 -3.53 -16.31 5.46
C GLY A 9 -2.83 -15.49 6.53
N HIS A 10 -1.58 -15.85 6.80
CA HIS A 10 -0.72 -15.16 7.76
C HIS A 10 0.57 -14.70 7.08
N CYS A 11 1.11 -13.60 7.57
CA CYS A 11 2.38 -13.05 7.10
C CYS A 11 3.52 -14.02 7.42
N GLN A 12 4.37 -14.32 6.45
CA GLN A 12 5.54 -15.19 6.67
C GLN A 12 6.58 -14.59 7.62
N ARG A 13 6.55 -13.27 7.87
CA ARG A 13 7.52 -12.58 8.73
C ARG A 13 7.08 -12.44 10.18
N CYS A 14 5.78 -12.26 10.41
CA CYS A 14 5.26 -11.89 11.73
C CYS A 14 3.97 -12.62 12.11
N GLU A 15 3.54 -13.58 11.31
CA GLU A 15 2.36 -14.43 11.52
C GLU A 15 1.03 -13.67 11.68
N ALA A 16 1.01 -12.36 11.46
CA ALA A 16 -0.19 -11.55 11.54
C ALA A 16 -1.12 -11.84 10.35
N PRO A 17 -2.46 -11.72 10.52
CA PRO A 17 -3.42 -11.92 9.44
C PRO A 17 -3.11 -11.03 8.23
N VAL A 18 -3.18 -11.61 7.04
CA VAL A 18 -3.09 -10.88 5.76
C VAL A 18 -4.48 -10.52 5.27
N PHE A 19 -4.57 -9.40 4.57
CA PHE A 19 -5.81 -8.91 4.00
C PHE A 19 -5.54 -8.12 2.72
N LEU A 20 -6.56 -8.05 1.86
CA LEU A 20 -6.58 -7.14 0.73
C LEU A 20 -7.16 -5.81 1.20
N ASN A 21 -6.45 -4.73 0.94
CA ASN A 21 -6.96 -3.38 1.12
C ASN A 21 -7.17 -2.73 -0.25
N ARG A 22 -8.21 -1.90 -0.37
CA ARG A 22 -8.46 -1.05 -1.53
C ARG A 22 -8.86 0.33 -1.01
N SER A 23 -8.06 1.33 -1.33
CA SER A 23 -8.24 2.72 -0.87
C SER A 23 -7.93 3.68 -2.00
N ASP A 24 -8.52 4.86 -1.97
CA ASP A 24 -8.18 5.93 -2.92
C ASP A 24 -7.16 6.89 -2.28
N ASP A 25 -6.17 7.31 -3.07
CA ASP A 25 -5.20 8.32 -2.64
C ASP A 25 -5.76 9.74 -2.80
N GLN A 26 -4.99 10.74 -2.35
CA GLN A 26 -5.39 12.16 -2.44
C GLN A 26 -5.57 12.69 -3.87
N TYR A 27 -5.11 11.95 -4.88
CA TYR A 27 -5.23 12.30 -6.30
C TYR A 27 -6.37 11.52 -6.98
N GLY A 28 -7.11 10.69 -6.24
CA GLY A 28 -8.17 9.85 -6.78
C GLY A 28 -7.67 8.58 -7.47
N ASN A 29 -6.39 8.22 -7.31
CA ASN A 29 -5.89 6.93 -7.77
C ASN A 29 -6.38 5.84 -6.81
N THR A 30 -6.78 4.69 -7.35
CA THR A 30 -7.11 3.55 -6.51
C THR A 30 -5.85 2.75 -6.20
N VAL A 31 -5.53 2.62 -4.93
CA VAL A 31 -4.43 1.81 -4.40
C VAL A 31 -4.99 0.50 -3.85
N ALA A 32 -4.56 -0.63 -4.44
CA ALA A 32 -4.86 -1.97 -3.96
C ALA A 32 -3.59 -2.59 -3.34
N THR A 33 -3.69 -3.11 -2.12
CA THR A 33 -2.55 -3.72 -1.42
C THR A 33 -2.90 -5.09 -0.85
N LEU A 34 -1.94 -6.00 -0.88
CA LEU A 34 -1.96 -7.23 -0.07
C LEU A 34 -0.90 -7.08 1.02
N ASN A 35 -1.36 -6.94 2.26
CA ASN A 35 -0.50 -6.69 3.40
C ASN A 35 -1.00 -7.38 4.66
N CYS A 36 -0.14 -7.48 5.67
CA CYS A 36 -0.54 -7.93 7.00
C CYS A 36 -0.88 -6.75 7.91
N TRP A 37 -1.51 -7.04 9.06
CA TRP A 37 -1.86 -6.03 10.08
C TRP A 37 -0.66 -5.21 10.58
N ASN A 38 0.54 -5.78 10.55
CA ASN A 38 1.77 -5.10 10.97
C ASN A 38 2.49 -4.35 9.84
N GLY A 39 1.88 -4.21 8.67
CA GLY A 39 2.40 -3.38 7.58
C GLY A 39 3.50 -4.03 6.72
N HIS A 40 3.62 -5.36 6.70
CA HIS A 40 4.43 -6.04 5.69
C HIS A 40 3.64 -6.20 4.40
N TYR A 41 4.15 -5.66 3.30
CA TYR A 41 3.50 -5.70 2.00
C TYR A 41 4.05 -6.83 1.14
N GLN A 42 3.15 -7.66 0.61
CA GLN A 42 3.47 -8.66 -0.41
C GLN A 42 3.28 -8.09 -1.82
N TRP A 43 2.30 -7.20 -1.98
CA TRP A 43 1.93 -6.62 -3.27
C TRP A 43 1.23 -5.27 -3.09
N ILE A 44 1.48 -4.36 -4.03
CA ILE A 44 0.87 -3.04 -4.14
C ILE A 44 0.62 -2.78 -5.63
N ASN A 45 -0.59 -2.32 -5.96
CA ASN A 45 -0.96 -1.87 -7.30
C ASN A 45 -1.68 -0.54 -7.21
N ILE A 46 -1.42 0.35 -8.15
CA ILE A 46 -2.04 1.68 -8.23
C ILE A 46 -2.69 1.82 -9.60
N GLU A 47 -4.00 1.95 -9.60
CA GLU A 47 -4.84 2.15 -10.77
C GLU A 47 -5.21 3.64 -10.89
N GLY A 48 -5.35 4.16 -12.10
CA GLY A 48 -5.72 5.57 -12.32
C GLY A 48 -4.54 6.53 -12.47
N ILE A 49 -3.29 6.03 -12.41
CA ILE A 49 -2.13 6.81 -12.87
C ILE A 49 -2.30 7.01 -14.38
N GLU A 50 -2.62 8.23 -14.81
CA GLU A 50 -2.61 8.59 -16.22
C GLU A 50 -1.24 8.22 -16.82
N SER A 51 -1.24 7.28 -17.78
CA SER A 51 -0.07 6.88 -18.56
C SER A 51 0.48 8.00 -19.44
N ASP A 52 -0.23 9.12 -19.49
CA ASP A 52 -0.02 10.24 -20.40
C ASP A 52 0.55 11.47 -19.69
N LEU A 53 0.99 11.32 -18.42
CA LEU A 53 1.73 12.36 -17.73
C LEU A 53 3.00 12.67 -18.52
N PRO A 54 3.23 13.94 -18.92
CA PRO A 54 4.47 14.32 -19.59
C PRO A 54 5.66 13.89 -18.73
N VAL A 55 6.63 13.20 -19.35
CA VAL A 55 7.88 12.70 -18.74
C VAL A 55 8.68 13.79 -17.99
N GLU A 56 8.25 15.05 -18.10
CA GLU A 56 8.85 16.25 -17.54
C GLU A 56 8.34 16.66 -16.16
N LYS A 57 7.31 16.02 -15.60
CA LYS A 57 7.08 16.10 -14.15
C LYS A 57 7.93 15.06 -13.43
N LYS A 58 9.25 15.12 -13.66
CA LYS A 58 10.21 14.72 -12.63
C LYS A 58 9.95 15.65 -11.45
N ILE A 59 9.03 15.24 -10.58
CA ILE A 59 8.87 15.82 -9.26
C ILE A 59 10.28 15.93 -8.72
N GLN A 60 10.78 17.16 -8.56
CA GLN A 60 11.87 17.39 -7.63
C GLN A 60 11.34 16.80 -6.32
N ILE A 61 11.82 15.62 -5.95
CA ILE A 61 11.57 15.01 -4.65
C ILE A 61 12.39 15.87 -3.67
N SER A 62 11.98 17.12 -3.49
CA SER A 62 12.37 17.93 -2.37
C SER A 62 11.54 17.42 -1.22
N GLN A 63 12.23 16.68 -0.35
CA GLN A 63 11.76 16.04 0.88
C GLN A 63 11.39 14.57 0.71
N PRO A 64 12.01 13.69 1.52
CA PRO A 64 11.68 12.27 1.51
C PRO A 64 10.26 12.15 2.07
N LEU A 65 9.32 11.82 1.19
CA LEU A 65 8.03 11.27 1.57
C LEU A 65 8.31 10.07 2.48
N VAL A 66 8.04 10.31 3.77
CA VAL A 66 8.11 9.36 4.89
C VAL A 66 9.50 8.81 5.19
N LYS A 67 10.20 9.45 6.13
CA LYS A 67 11.47 8.92 6.68
C LYS A 67 11.30 7.78 7.69
N ARG A 68 10.13 7.65 8.34
CA ARG A 68 9.88 6.58 9.34
C ARG A 68 8.39 6.46 9.66
N ILE A 69 7.84 5.25 9.53
CA ILE A 69 6.62 4.83 10.23
C ILE A 69 7.04 3.70 11.16
N SER A 70 6.75 3.82 12.45
CA SER A 70 7.21 2.93 13.52
C SER A 70 6.07 2.73 14.51
N PHE A 71 5.73 1.47 14.80
CA PHE A 71 4.61 1.11 15.70
C PHE A 71 5.08 0.50 17.05
N PHE A 72 6.39 0.47 17.31
CA PHE A 72 6.95 0.10 18.61
C PHE A 72 8.04 1.09 19.02
N GLU A 73 8.12 1.39 20.31
CA GLU A 73 9.31 2.01 20.91
C GLU A 73 10.36 0.92 21.14
N LEU A 74 11.60 1.20 20.73
CA LEU A 74 12.75 0.35 21.05
C LEU A 74 13.28 0.74 22.44
N PRO A 75 13.88 -0.20 23.20
CA PRO A 75 14.30 -0.01 24.60
C PRO A 75 15.29 1.14 24.79
#